data_AF-S4PAH6-F1
#
_entry.id   AF-S4PAH6-F1
#
_cell.length_a   1.000
_cell.length_b   1.000
_cell.length_c   1.000
_cell.angle_alpha   90.00
_cell.angle_beta   90.00
_cell.angle_gamma   90.00
#
_symmetry.space_group_name_H-M   'P 1'
#
loop_
_entity.id
_entity.type
_entity.pdbx_description
1 polymer ?
#
loop_
_entity_poly.entity_id
_entity_poly.type
_entity_poly.pdbx_seq_one_letter_code
_entity_poly.pdbx_strand_id
1 'polypeptide(L)'
;MTAFHEPDLATHLHEINFVPELFAIPWFLTMFSHVFPLHKIVHLWDALLVEGTSLPLFMGVGILRQLRVTLLESGFNECILLFSDLPEIDIGECVKESIEMCRSSPKSISYRRFTNEPEIKDPMDIVEVPMDVLLTEICPHLSLSDFFSLVCQDKCCVVDIRSNLLYEKSCIDGSINVPYSGVHLGQHELRSLGLQPFKTLTEAIKTKKIIVIASAEDETAHLFSEYLVKCGAPRVCVLHGGVSALHSHVPSLFTVPTKKNGQK
;
A
#
# COMPACT_ATOMS: atom_id res chain seq x y z
N MET A 1 -4.93 -2.87 -0.14
CA MET A 1 -4.88 -2.44 -1.57
C MET A 1 -5.50 -1.08 -1.81
N THR A 2 -6.74 -0.81 -1.37
CA THR A 2 -7.36 0.52 -1.53
C THR A 2 -6.48 1.63 -0.96
N ALA A 3 -5.98 1.51 0.27
CA ALA A 3 -5.08 2.51 0.87
C ALA A 3 -3.77 2.75 0.09
N PHE A 4 -3.28 1.74 -0.64
CA PHE A 4 -2.07 1.87 -1.45
C PHE A 4 -2.31 2.72 -2.71
N HIS A 5 -3.50 2.67 -3.30
CA HIS A 5 -3.82 3.35 -4.56
C HIS A 5 -4.71 4.59 -4.40
N GLU A 6 -5.59 4.58 -3.41
CA GLU A 6 -6.62 5.58 -3.11
C GLU A 6 -6.63 5.87 -1.60
N PRO A 7 -5.60 6.56 -1.06
CA PRO A 7 -5.45 6.77 0.38
C PRO A 7 -6.62 7.58 0.97
N ASP A 8 -7.02 8.68 0.34
CA ASP A 8 -8.14 9.52 0.82
C ASP A 8 -9.44 8.71 0.93
N LEU A 9 -9.72 7.89 -0.09
CA LEU A 9 -10.92 7.05 -0.11
C LEU A 9 -10.85 5.96 0.95
N ALA A 10 -9.69 5.32 1.12
CA ALA A 10 -9.50 4.31 2.15
C ALA A 10 -9.69 4.90 3.56
N THR A 11 -9.13 6.09 3.81
CA THR A 11 -9.31 6.83 5.07
C THR A 11 -10.77 7.15 5.32
N HIS A 12 -11.46 7.75 4.34
CA HIS A 12 -12.88 8.09 4.47
C HIS A 12 -13.75 6.85 4.76
N LEU A 13 -13.62 5.79 3.97
CA LEU A 13 -14.39 4.56 4.16
C LEU A 13 -14.12 3.92 5.52
N HIS A 14 -12.88 3.98 6.01
CA HIS A 14 -12.52 3.51 7.34
C HIS A 14 -13.17 4.35 8.45
N GLU A 15 -13.16 5.68 8.33
CA GLU A 15 -13.76 6.60 9.31
C GLU A 15 -15.27 6.41 9.45
N ILE A 16 -15.97 6.15 8.34
CA ILE A 16 -17.41 5.85 8.36
C ILE A 16 -17.73 4.38 8.67
N ASN A 17 -16.73 3.56 8.99
CA ASN A 17 -16.83 2.11 9.24
C ASN A 17 -17.48 1.33 8.08
N PHE A 18 -17.23 1.75 6.84
CA PHE A 18 -17.75 1.11 5.64
C PHE A 18 -16.74 0.12 5.08
N VAL A 19 -16.79 -1.11 5.60
CA VAL A 19 -15.80 -2.15 5.32
C VAL A 19 -16.10 -2.94 4.04
N PRO A 20 -15.08 -3.47 3.32
CA PRO A 20 -15.25 -4.20 2.06
C PRO A 20 -16.23 -5.38 2.12
N GLU A 21 -16.37 -6.04 3.27
CA GLU A 21 -17.28 -7.16 3.48
C GLU A 21 -18.75 -6.80 3.21
N LEU A 22 -19.12 -5.52 3.32
CA LEU A 22 -20.48 -5.04 3.11
C LEU A 22 -20.88 -5.03 1.63
N PHE A 23 -19.94 -4.89 0.70
CA PHE A 23 -20.23 -4.66 -0.72
C PHE A 23 -19.44 -5.54 -1.69
N ALA A 24 -18.25 -6.01 -1.32
CA ALA A 24 -17.31 -6.63 -2.25
C ALA A 24 -17.41 -8.16 -2.31
N ILE A 25 -18.06 -8.83 -1.35
CA ILE A 25 -18.21 -10.29 -1.35
C ILE A 25 -18.79 -10.80 -2.70
N PRO A 26 -19.91 -10.24 -3.22
CA PRO A 26 -20.45 -10.66 -4.51
C PRO A 26 -19.49 -10.40 -5.67
N TRP A 27 -18.67 -9.35 -5.60
CA TRP A 27 -17.73 -9.00 -6.67
C TRP A 27 -16.71 -10.11 -6.87
N PHE A 28 -16.11 -10.60 -5.79
CA PHE A 28 -15.10 -11.66 -5.87
C PHE A 28 -15.71 -13.04 -6.13
N LEU A 29 -16.86 -13.35 -5.51
CA LEU A 29 -17.52 -14.65 -5.72
C LEU A 29 -18.04 -14.84 -7.15
N THR A 30 -18.54 -13.76 -7.76
CA THR A 30 -19.14 -13.79 -9.10
C THR A 30 -18.17 -13.32 -10.19
N MET A 31 -16.91 -13.08 -9.84
CA MET A 31 -15.90 -12.52 -10.74
C MET A 31 -16.42 -11.30 -11.51
N PHE A 32 -17.03 -10.38 -10.76
CA PHE A 32 -17.65 -9.12 -11.19
C PHE A 32 -18.87 -9.25 -12.13
N SER A 33 -19.42 -10.45 -12.35
CA SER A 33 -20.64 -10.63 -13.17
C SER A 33 -21.90 -10.04 -12.55
N HIS A 34 -21.90 -9.81 -11.25
CA HIS A 34 -22.94 -9.02 -10.58
C HIS A 34 -22.84 -7.51 -10.88
N VAL A 35 -21.64 -7.01 -11.22
CA VAL A 35 -21.39 -5.57 -11.45
C VAL A 35 -21.55 -5.21 -12.92
N PHE A 36 -20.98 -6.03 -13.81
CA PHE A 36 -20.94 -5.71 -15.23
C PHE A 36 -21.95 -6.53 -16.05
N PRO A 37 -22.56 -5.94 -17.10
CA PRO A 37 -23.41 -6.68 -18.02
C PRO A 37 -22.68 -7.88 -18.66
N LEU A 38 -23.36 -9.01 -18.77
CA LEU A 38 -22.79 -10.27 -19.28
C LEU A 38 -22.15 -10.14 -20.68
N HIS A 39 -22.70 -9.28 -21.54
CA HIS A 39 -22.17 -9.08 -22.90
C HIS A 39 -20.86 -8.28 -22.92
N LYS A 40 -20.52 -7.55 -21.85
CA LYS A 40 -19.27 -6.79 -21.73
C LYS A 40 -18.23 -7.51 -20.87
N ILE A 41 -18.66 -8.35 -19.92
CA ILE A 41 -17.76 -8.96 -18.93
C ILE A 41 -16.73 -9.92 -19.51
N VAL A 42 -16.99 -10.49 -20.70
CA VAL A 42 -16.02 -11.32 -21.41
C VAL A 42 -14.68 -10.61 -21.61
N HIS A 43 -14.68 -9.29 -21.87
CA HIS A 43 -13.46 -8.50 -21.99
C HIS A 43 -12.66 -8.41 -20.68
N LEU A 44 -13.37 -8.34 -19.55
CA LEU A 44 -12.76 -8.41 -18.23
C LEU A 44 -12.15 -9.79 -18.00
N TRP A 45 -12.89 -10.86 -18.30
CA TRP A 45 -12.41 -12.23 -18.10
C TRP A 45 -11.19 -12.56 -18.98
N ASP A 46 -11.14 -12.05 -20.20
CA ASP A 46 -9.94 -12.14 -21.04
C ASP A 46 -8.72 -11.49 -20.35
N ALA A 47 -8.89 -10.29 -19.78
CA ALA A 47 -7.83 -9.62 -19.03
C ALA A 47 -7.42 -10.40 -17.76
N LEU A 48 -8.39 -10.95 -17.02
CA LEU A 48 -8.13 -11.76 -15.82
C LEU A 48 -7.29 -13.01 -16.12
N LEU A 49 -7.57 -13.67 -17.25
CA LEU A 49 -6.82 -14.84 -17.69
C LEU A 49 -5.38 -14.50 -18.11
N VAL A 50 -5.13 -13.27 -18.58
CA VAL A 50 -3.81 -12.83 -19.05
C VAL A 50 -2.95 -12.28 -17.91
N GLU A 51 -3.47 -11.37 -17.08
CA GLU A 51 -2.67 -10.72 -16.03
C GLU A 51 -2.47 -11.61 -14.79
N GLY A 52 -3.40 -12.54 -14.55
CA GLY A 52 -3.31 -13.51 -13.48
C GLY A 52 -4.17 -13.20 -12.26
N THR A 53 -3.93 -13.98 -11.20
CA THR A 53 -4.90 -14.15 -10.11
C THR A 53 -5.06 -12.92 -9.22
N SER A 54 -4.13 -11.95 -9.25
CA SER A 54 -4.16 -10.74 -8.42
C SER A 54 -5.03 -9.63 -9.02
N LEU A 55 -5.29 -9.66 -10.34
CA LEU A 55 -6.06 -8.63 -11.05
C LEU A 55 -7.45 -8.35 -10.42
N PRO A 56 -8.22 -9.33 -9.90
CA PRO A 56 -9.47 -9.05 -9.18
C PRO A 56 -9.33 -8.03 -8.05
N LEU A 57 -8.23 -8.03 -7.29
CA LEU A 57 -8.03 -7.05 -6.22
C LEU A 57 -7.95 -5.63 -6.79
N PHE A 58 -7.28 -5.47 -7.93
CA PHE A 58 -7.14 -4.19 -8.62
C PHE A 58 -8.42 -3.78 -9.34
N MET A 59 -9.24 -4.73 -9.79
CA MET A 59 -10.59 -4.47 -10.31
C MET A 59 -11.50 -3.86 -9.26
N GLY A 60 -11.47 -4.40 -8.03
CA GLY A 60 -12.20 -3.81 -6.91
C GLY A 60 -11.79 -2.35 -6.65
N VAL A 61 -10.49 -2.07 -6.67
CA VAL A 61 -9.98 -0.68 -6.54
C VAL A 61 -10.38 0.20 -7.73
N GLY A 62 -10.39 -0.34 -8.96
CA GLY A 62 -10.80 0.39 -10.16
C GLY A 62 -12.27 0.84 -10.11
N ILE A 63 -13.17 -0.04 -9.64
CA ILE A 63 -14.58 0.31 -9.42
C ILE A 63 -14.70 1.42 -8.37
N LEU A 64 -14.00 1.27 -7.23
CA LEU A 64 -14.00 2.28 -6.17
C LEU A 64 -13.46 3.64 -6.67
N ARG A 65 -12.45 3.63 -7.55
CA ARG A 65 -11.88 4.84 -8.16
C ARG A 65 -12.90 5.57 -9.03
N GLN A 66 -13.67 4.87 -9.87
CA GLN A 66 -14.71 5.52 -10.67
C GLN A 66 -15.82 6.13 -9.80
N LEU A 67 -16.11 5.51 -8.65
CA LEU A 67 -17.09 6.00 -7.68
C LEU A 67 -16.52 7.03 -6.68
N ARG A 68 -15.22 7.35 -6.76
CA ARG A 68 -14.48 8.11 -5.74
C ARG A 68 -15.15 9.41 -5.34
N VAL A 69 -15.57 10.21 -6.33
CA VAL A 69 -16.16 11.54 -6.08
C VAL A 69 -17.41 11.41 -5.23
N THR A 70 -18.34 10.52 -5.61
CA THR A 70 -19.58 10.28 -4.87
C THR A 70 -19.32 9.66 -3.51
N LEU A 71 -18.40 8.69 -3.41
CA LEU A 71 -18.09 8.01 -2.15
C LEU A 71 -17.51 8.96 -1.10
N LEU A 72 -16.61 9.88 -1.49
CA LEU A 72 -16.01 10.86 -0.58
C LEU A 72 -17.03 11.86 -0.02
N GLU A 73 -18.13 12.09 -0.72
CA GLU A 73 -19.23 12.97 -0.28
C GLU A 73 -20.32 12.21 0.49
N SER A 74 -20.25 10.88 0.51
CA SER A 74 -21.28 9.98 1.05
C SER A 74 -20.95 9.52 2.47
N GLY A 75 -21.98 9.43 3.33
CA GLY A 75 -21.90 8.73 4.60
C GLY A 75 -22.17 7.24 4.46
N PHE A 76 -22.22 6.53 5.60
CA PHE A 76 -22.46 5.08 5.63
C PHE A 76 -23.75 4.67 4.89
N ASN A 77 -24.87 5.34 5.16
CA ASN A 77 -26.18 4.96 4.59
C ASN A 77 -26.24 5.24 3.08
N GLU A 78 -25.67 6.36 2.65
CA GLU A 78 -25.57 6.75 1.25
C GLU A 78 -24.71 5.74 0.47
N CYS A 79 -23.61 5.27 1.06
CA CYS A 79 -22.79 4.20 0.49
C CYS A 79 -23.58 2.89 0.37
N ILE A 80 -24.35 2.47 1.37
CA ILE A 80 -25.20 1.26 1.27
C ILE A 80 -26.17 1.36 0.08
N LEU A 81 -26.81 2.53 -0.10
CA LEU A 81 -27.70 2.76 -1.22
C LEU A 81 -26.96 2.72 -2.57
N LEU A 82 -25.81 3.39 -2.66
CA LEU A 82 -24.98 3.43 -3.86
C LEU A 82 -24.51 2.03 -4.30
N PHE A 83 -24.10 1.18 -3.37
CA PHE A 83 -23.66 -0.18 -3.70
C PHE A 83 -24.82 -1.16 -3.95
N SER A 84 -26.04 -0.84 -3.48
CA SER A 84 -27.24 -1.63 -3.77
C SER A 84 -27.74 -1.40 -5.20
N ASP A 85 -27.56 -0.19 -5.73
CA ASP A 85 -27.88 0.18 -7.11
C ASP A 85 -26.68 0.92 -7.73
N LEU A 86 -25.69 0.13 -8.15
CA LEU A 86 -24.45 0.66 -8.68
C LEU A 86 -24.69 1.46 -9.97
N PRO A 87 -24.14 2.68 -10.09
CA PRO A 87 -24.21 3.42 -11.34
C PRO A 87 -23.40 2.69 -12.44
N GLU A 88 -23.62 3.07 -13.69
CA GLU A 88 -22.90 2.46 -14.81
C GLU A 88 -21.38 2.71 -14.67
N ILE A 89 -20.63 1.61 -14.55
CA ILE A 89 -19.16 1.61 -14.49
C ILE A 89 -18.62 1.42 -15.91
N ASP A 90 -17.68 2.27 -16.32
CA ASP A 90 -16.96 2.08 -17.58
C ASP A 90 -15.99 0.92 -17.43
N ILE A 91 -16.36 -0.24 -17.97
CA ILE A 91 -15.55 -1.45 -17.92
C ILE A 91 -14.20 -1.31 -18.63
N GLY A 92 -14.14 -0.56 -19.73
CA GLY A 92 -12.92 -0.42 -20.53
C GLY A 92 -11.88 0.39 -19.78
N GLU A 93 -12.29 1.52 -19.21
CA GLU A 93 -11.45 2.33 -18.35
C GLU A 93 -11.08 1.57 -17.06
N CYS A 94 -12.04 0.89 -16.43
CA CYS A 94 -11.79 0.11 -15.21
C CYS A 94 -10.73 -0.97 -15.45
N VAL A 95 -10.87 -1.77 -16.51
CA VAL A 95 -9.89 -2.83 -16.84
C VAL A 95 -8.52 -2.21 -17.10
N LYS A 96 -8.46 -1.13 -17.89
CA LYS A 96 -7.20 -0.46 -18.21
C LYS A 96 -6.49 0.03 -16.94
N GLU A 97 -7.20 0.77 -16.07
CA GLU A 97 -6.63 1.28 -14.83
C GLU A 97 -6.20 0.16 -13.88
N SER A 98 -6.99 -0.91 -13.77
CA SER A 98 -6.65 -2.06 -12.93
C SER A 98 -5.39 -2.78 -13.40
N ILE A 99 -5.20 -2.93 -14.71
CA ILE A 99 -3.97 -3.48 -15.29
C ILE A 99 -2.76 -2.57 -15.00
N GLU A 100 -2.92 -1.25 -15.18
CA GLU A 100 -1.86 -0.29 -14.88
C GLU A 100 -1.46 -0.33 -13.40
N MET A 101 -2.44 -0.38 -12.49
CA MET A 101 -2.19 -0.55 -11.06
C MET A 101 -1.48 -1.86 -10.76
N CYS A 102 -1.96 -2.98 -11.32
CA CYS A 102 -1.37 -4.31 -11.12
C CYS A 102 0.11 -4.36 -11.55
N ARG A 103 0.45 -3.76 -12.69
CA ARG A 103 1.82 -3.76 -13.22
C ARG A 103 2.76 -2.78 -12.52
N SER A 104 2.21 -1.70 -11.95
CA SER A 104 2.98 -0.71 -11.21
C SER A 104 3.24 -1.09 -9.75
N SER A 105 2.50 -2.09 -9.25
CA SER A 105 2.57 -2.55 -7.87
C SER A 105 3.53 -3.74 -7.71
N PRO A 106 4.27 -3.82 -6.59
CA PRO A 106 5.05 -5.01 -6.27
C PRO A 106 4.14 -6.24 -6.12
N LYS A 107 4.64 -7.44 -6.40
CA LYS A 107 3.79 -8.64 -6.35
C LYS A 107 3.38 -8.95 -4.91
N SER A 108 4.29 -8.76 -3.96
CA SER A 108 4.11 -9.12 -2.56
C SER A 108 2.96 -8.36 -1.90
N ILE A 109 2.66 -7.13 -2.32
CA ILE A 109 1.56 -6.35 -1.72
C ILE A 109 0.17 -6.91 -2.05
N SER A 110 0.10 -7.81 -3.03
CA SER A 110 -1.12 -8.53 -3.44
C SER A 110 -1.11 -10.00 -3.02
N TYR A 111 -0.19 -10.38 -2.12
CA TYR A 111 -0.05 -11.74 -1.61
C TYR A 111 -1.36 -12.25 -1.00
N ARG A 112 -1.67 -13.51 -1.27
CA ARG A 112 -2.85 -14.21 -0.76
C ARG A 112 -2.49 -15.65 -0.41
N ARG A 113 -2.75 -16.01 0.84
CA ARG A 113 -2.43 -17.33 1.41
C ARG A 113 -3.11 -18.49 0.68
N PHE A 114 -4.39 -18.35 0.33
CA PHE A 114 -5.22 -19.45 -0.17
C PHE A 114 -5.30 -19.49 -1.70
N THR A 115 -4.18 -19.26 -2.37
CA THR A 115 -4.08 -19.39 -3.84
C THR A 115 -3.58 -20.79 -4.22
N ASN A 116 -3.81 -21.19 -5.47
CA ASN A 116 -3.23 -22.41 -6.03
C ASN A 116 -1.80 -22.19 -6.55
N GLU A 117 -1.17 -21.06 -6.20
CA GLU A 117 0.22 -20.77 -6.58
C GLU A 117 1.18 -21.66 -5.78
N PRO A 118 2.35 -22.02 -6.36
CA PRO A 118 3.32 -22.84 -5.65
C PRO A 118 3.76 -22.16 -4.36
N GLU A 119 3.96 -22.95 -3.31
CA GLU A 119 4.48 -22.46 -2.04
C GLU A 119 5.78 -21.68 -2.25
N ILE A 120 5.83 -20.47 -1.70
CA ILE A 120 7.02 -19.62 -1.70
C ILE A 120 8.05 -20.25 -0.77
N LYS A 121 9.19 -20.63 -1.33
CA LYS A 121 10.30 -21.27 -0.58
C LYS A 121 11.41 -20.30 -0.20
N ASP A 122 11.53 -19.18 -0.90
CA ASP A 122 12.56 -18.19 -0.62
C ASP A 122 12.14 -17.36 0.60
N PRO A 123 12.91 -17.37 1.70
CA PRO A 123 12.63 -16.55 2.88
C PRO A 123 12.47 -15.06 2.58
N MET A 124 13.10 -14.54 1.53
CA MET A 124 12.99 -13.13 1.14
C MET A 124 11.66 -12.79 0.44
N ASP A 125 10.95 -13.80 -0.08
CA ASP A 125 9.65 -13.63 -0.75
C ASP A 125 8.46 -13.92 0.17
N ILE A 126 8.68 -14.54 1.33
CA ILE A 126 7.61 -14.87 2.28
C ILE A 126 7.03 -13.58 2.87
N VAL A 127 5.72 -13.42 2.73
CA VAL A 127 4.92 -12.38 3.36
C VAL A 127 3.70 -13.05 4.01
N GLU A 128 3.93 -13.82 5.07
CA GLU A 128 2.83 -14.46 5.80
C GLU A 128 2.41 -13.57 6.95
N VAL A 129 1.30 -12.85 6.76
CA VAL A 129 0.66 -12.04 7.81
C VAL A 129 -0.53 -12.83 8.37
N PRO A 130 -0.62 -13.00 9.71
CA PRO A 130 -1.77 -13.62 10.34
C PRO A 130 -3.08 -12.92 9.97
N MET A 131 -4.19 -13.67 9.87
CA MET A 131 -5.48 -13.12 9.42
C MET A 131 -6.03 -12.04 10.35
N ASP A 132 -5.83 -12.19 11.66
CA ASP A 132 -6.21 -11.20 12.67
C ASP A 132 -5.46 -9.87 12.48
N VAL A 133 -4.16 -9.93 12.14
CA VAL A 133 -3.36 -8.75 11.81
C VAL A 133 -3.81 -8.13 10.48
N LEU A 134 -4.06 -8.95 9.46
CA LEU A 134 -4.50 -8.46 8.15
C LEU A 134 -5.85 -7.71 8.21
N LEU A 135 -6.72 -8.08 9.15
CA LEU A 135 -8.02 -7.42 9.37
C LEU A 135 -7.89 -6.08 10.11
N THR A 136 -6.80 -5.85 10.84
CA THR A 136 -6.56 -4.57 11.55
C THR A 136 -5.71 -3.61 10.74
N GLU A 137 -4.84 -4.12 9.86
CA GLU A 137 -3.92 -3.30 9.10
C GLU A 137 -4.51 -2.70 7.81
N ILE A 138 -4.17 -1.43 7.55
CA ILE A 138 -4.63 -0.69 6.35
C ILE A 138 -3.63 -0.81 5.19
N CYS A 139 -2.34 -0.88 5.51
CA CYS A 139 -1.26 -0.91 4.52
C CYS A 139 -0.80 -2.34 4.22
N PRO A 140 -0.42 -2.64 2.97
CA PRO A 140 0.13 -3.95 2.62
C PRO A 140 1.59 -4.11 3.07
N HIS A 141 2.02 -5.37 3.17
CA HIS A 141 3.40 -5.75 3.45
C HIS A 141 4.21 -5.99 2.17
N LEU A 142 5.46 -5.54 2.20
CA LEU A 142 6.43 -5.66 1.12
C LEU A 142 7.47 -6.73 1.46
N SER A 143 7.70 -7.69 0.56
CA SER A 143 8.74 -8.71 0.75
C SER A 143 10.14 -8.09 0.64
N LEU A 144 11.15 -8.78 1.17
CA LEU A 144 12.54 -8.32 1.08
C LEU A 144 13.06 -8.34 -0.36
N SER A 145 12.61 -9.31 -1.17
CA SER A 145 12.96 -9.45 -2.58
C SER A 145 12.37 -8.33 -3.46
N ASP A 146 11.08 -8.01 -3.27
CA ASP A 146 10.46 -6.87 -3.94
C ASP A 146 11.11 -5.56 -3.48
N PHE A 147 11.40 -5.43 -2.18
CA PHE A 147 12.13 -4.29 -1.64
C PHE A 147 13.50 -4.11 -2.29
N PHE A 148 14.32 -5.16 -2.36
CA PHE A 148 15.63 -5.12 -3.01
C PHE A 148 15.52 -4.66 -4.46
N SER A 149 14.56 -5.24 -5.21
CA SER A 149 14.30 -4.88 -6.60
C SER A 149 13.92 -3.41 -6.77
N LEU A 150 13.10 -2.86 -5.86
CA LEU A 150 12.71 -1.46 -5.89
C LEU A 150 13.88 -0.51 -5.59
N VAL A 151 14.75 -0.87 -4.64
CA VAL A 151 15.96 -0.09 -4.32
C VAL A 151 16.90 -0.06 -5.53
N CYS A 152 17.18 -1.21 -6.15
CA CYS A 152 18.05 -1.27 -7.33
C CYS A 152 17.51 -0.48 -8.54
N GLN A 153 16.20 -0.27 -8.62
CA GLN A 153 15.54 0.47 -9.69
C GLN A 153 15.26 1.94 -9.34
N ASP A 154 15.67 2.41 -8.17
CA ASP A 154 15.34 3.74 -7.62
C ASP A 154 13.82 4.04 -7.62
N LYS A 155 12.99 3.03 -7.35
CA LYS A 155 11.52 3.12 -7.36
C LYS A 155 10.88 3.26 -5.98
N CYS A 156 11.67 3.29 -4.91
CA CYS A 156 11.16 3.46 -3.55
C CYS A 156 11.78 4.66 -2.83
N CYS A 157 11.05 5.15 -1.84
CA CYS A 157 11.50 6.10 -0.83
C CYS A 157 11.41 5.38 0.52
N VAL A 158 12.55 5.14 1.15
CA VAL A 158 12.61 4.39 2.41
C VAL A 158 12.53 5.36 3.59
N VAL A 159 11.56 5.12 4.46
CA VAL A 159 11.35 5.88 5.70
C VAL A 159 11.70 4.97 6.87
N ASP A 160 12.87 5.21 7.47
CA ASP A 160 13.34 4.49 8.65
C ASP A 160 12.80 5.18 9.91
N ILE A 161 11.89 4.52 10.61
CA ILE A 161 11.21 5.09 11.78
C ILE A 161 11.88 4.75 13.11
N ARG A 162 13.04 4.08 13.07
CA ARG A 162 13.82 3.77 14.28
C ARG A 162 14.39 5.06 14.90
N SER A 163 14.83 4.95 16.15
CA SER A 163 15.47 6.07 16.85
C SER A 163 16.72 6.56 16.11
N ASN A 164 17.03 7.86 16.29
CA ASN A 164 18.23 8.47 15.72
C ASN A 164 19.50 7.66 16.05
N LEU A 165 19.59 7.13 17.27
CA LEU A 165 20.74 6.34 17.72
C LEU A 165 20.93 5.03 16.93
N LEU A 166 19.83 4.34 16.59
CA LEU A 166 19.91 3.12 15.77
C LEU A 166 20.23 3.45 14.31
N TYR A 167 19.63 4.51 13.79
CA TYR A 167 19.86 4.98 12.43
C TYR A 167 21.32 5.43 12.21
N GLU A 168 21.89 6.20 13.15
CA GLU A 168 23.29 6.67 13.07
C GLU A 168 24.32 5.53 13.11
N LYS A 169 23.98 4.39 13.73
CA LYS A 169 24.85 3.20 13.76
C LYS A 169 24.88 2.48 12.42
N SER A 170 23.71 2.33 11.80
CA SER A 170 23.54 1.63 10.52
C SER A 170 22.15 1.93 9.99
N CYS A 171 22.06 2.42 8.76
CA CYS A 171 20.80 2.69 8.07
C CYS A 171 20.80 2.09 6.68
N ILE A 172 19.61 2.00 6.09
CA ILE A 172 19.44 1.60 4.70
C ILE A 172 19.95 2.73 3.81
N ASP A 173 20.76 2.42 2.81
CA ASP A 173 21.29 3.42 1.89
C ASP A 173 20.17 4.23 1.22
N GLY A 174 20.32 5.56 1.18
CA GLY A 174 19.31 6.48 0.65
C GLY A 174 18.03 6.66 1.49
N SER A 175 17.88 5.99 2.63
CA SER A 175 16.71 6.15 3.51
C SER A 175 16.70 7.50 4.23
N ILE A 176 15.53 7.99 4.63
CA ILE A 176 15.37 9.11 5.56
C ILE A 176 15.02 8.62 6.96
N ASN A 177 15.54 9.28 8.00
CA ASN A 177 15.17 8.96 9.37
C ASN A 177 14.01 9.83 9.84
N VAL A 178 12.94 9.20 10.31
CA VAL A 178 11.77 9.84 10.92
C VAL A 178 11.41 9.10 12.20
N PRO A 179 12.12 9.34 13.32
CA PRO A 179 11.91 8.59 14.55
C PRO A 179 10.46 8.65 15.02
N TYR A 180 9.84 7.49 15.20
CA TYR A 180 8.43 7.38 15.58
C TYR A 180 8.09 8.14 16.88
N SER A 181 9.01 8.16 17.85
CA SER A 181 8.83 8.86 19.13
C SER A 181 8.57 10.36 19.03
N GLY A 182 8.91 10.98 17.89
CA GLY A 182 8.69 12.42 17.64
C GLY A 182 7.42 12.73 16.85
N VAL A 183 6.62 11.72 16.50
CA VAL A 183 5.47 11.88 15.59
C VAL A 183 4.19 12.12 16.38
N HIS A 184 3.50 13.21 16.07
CA HIS A 184 2.19 13.53 16.64
C HIS A 184 1.08 12.97 15.74
N LEU A 185 0.57 11.78 16.06
CA LEU A 185 -0.42 11.06 15.23
C LEU A 185 -1.75 11.82 15.04
N GLY A 186 -2.08 12.79 15.89
CA GLY A 186 -3.29 13.60 15.76
C GLY A 186 -3.23 14.73 14.73
N GLN A 187 -2.06 15.02 14.14
CA GLN A 187 -1.91 16.02 13.08
C GLN A 187 -1.70 15.33 11.74
N HIS A 188 -2.78 15.15 10.99
CA HIS A 188 -2.80 14.45 9.69
C HIS A 188 -2.23 15.30 8.54
N GLU A 189 -1.05 15.88 8.73
CA GLU A 189 -0.32 16.62 7.70
C GLU A 189 1.13 16.15 7.60
N LEU A 190 1.59 15.85 6.37
CA LEU A 190 2.99 15.47 6.14
C LEU A 190 4.01 16.53 6.60
N ARG A 191 3.59 17.80 6.71
CA ARG A 191 4.44 18.91 7.19
C ARG A 191 4.80 18.76 8.67
N SER A 192 3.96 18.10 9.46
CA SER A 192 4.19 17.86 10.88
C SER A 192 5.38 16.93 11.14
N LEU A 193 5.82 16.15 10.14
CA LEU A 193 7.04 15.33 10.21
C LEU A 193 8.33 16.15 10.10
N GLY A 194 8.24 17.46 9.85
CA GLY A 194 9.37 18.36 9.68
C GLY A 194 9.75 18.61 8.21
N LEU A 195 10.60 19.62 7.99
CA LEU A 195 10.87 20.17 6.65
C LEU A 195 11.53 19.16 5.70
N GLN A 196 12.49 18.36 6.17
CA GLN A 196 13.20 17.40 5.34
C GLN A 196 12.33 16.18 4.96
N PRO A 197 11.65 15.50 5.91
CA PRO A 197 10.70 14.43 5.56
C PRO A 197 9.58 14.92 4.65
N PHE A 198 9.00 16.09 4.93
CA PHE A 198 7.97 16.68 4.08
C PHE A 198 8.44 16.84 2.62
N LYS A 199 9.62 17.43 2.39
CA LYS A 199 10.17 17.59 1.04
C LYS A 199 10.40 16.25 0.34
N THR A 200 10.98 15.29 1.05
CA THR A 200 11.34 13.98 0.50
C THR A 200 10.09 13.17 0.13
N LEU A 201 9.11 13.11 1.04
CA LEU A 201 7.84 12.41 0.81
C LEU A 201 7.04 13.08 -0.31
N THR A 202 6.98 14.42 -0.34
CA THR A 202 6.30 15.15 -1.43
C THR A 202 6.92 14.82 -2.79
N GLU A 203 8.25 14.77 -2.88
CA GLU A 203 8.94 14.40 -4.12
C GLU A 203 8.70 12.93 -4.48
N ALA A 204 8.70 12.02 -3.50
CA ALA A 204 8.38 10.62 -3.72
C ALA A 204 6.95 10.42 -4.26
N ILE A 205 5.97 11.15 -3.72
CA ILE A 205 4.58 11.14 -4.17
C ILE A 205 4.50 11.63 -5.62
N LYS A 206 5.15 12.76 -5.92
CA LYS A 206 5.18 13.37 -7.26
C LYS A 206 5.83 12.45 -8.30
N THR A 207 6.92 11.79 -7.94
CA THR A 207 7.68 10.87 -8.82
C THR A 207 7.12 9.45 -8.85
N LYS A 208 5.98 9.22 -8.19
CA LYS A 208 5.32 7.91 -8.10
C LYS A 208 6.18 6.81 -7.47
N LYS A 209 7.13 7.17 -6.61
CA LYS A 209 7.89 6.20 -5.80
C LYS A 209 6.97 5.53 -4.77
N ILE A 210 7.32 4.30 -4.41
CA ILE A 210 6.69 3.54 -3.32
C ILE A 210 7.30 3.96 -2.00
N ILE A 211 6.49 4.32 -1.02
CA ILE A 211 6.93 4.72 0.31
C ILE A 211 7.01 3.46 1.18
N VAL A 212 8.23 3.07 1.55
CA VAL A 212 8.48 1.85 2.32
C VAL A 212 8.84 2.22 3.76
N ILE A 213 8.06 1.73 4.71
CA ILE A 213 8.31 1.96 6.14
C ILE A 213 9.21 0.85 6.66
N ALA A 214 10.37 1.25 7.15
CA ALA A 214 11.35 0.38 7.77
C ALA A 214 11.33 0.61 9.29
N SER A 215 10.87 -0.38 10.05
CA SER A 215 10.77 -0.31 11.51
C SER A 215 11.56 -1.42 12.20
N ALA A 216 11.77 -1.26 13.50
CA ALA A 216 12.22 -2.34 14.38
C ALA A 216 11.04 -3.17 14.94
N GLU A 217 9.85 -2.58 15.03
CA GLU A 217 8.66 -3.17 15.66
C GLU A 217 7.45 -3.03 14.73
N ASP A 218 6.67 -4.10 14.60
CA ASP A 218 5.51 -4.14 13.69
C ASP A 218 4.39 -3.17 14.12
N GLU A 219 4.14 -3.04 15.42
CA GLU A 219 3.11 -2.13 15.95
C GLU A 219 3.38 -0.66 15.54
N THR A 220 4.62 -0.19 15.71
CA THR A 220 5.00 1.17 15.30
C THR A 220 4.96 1.35 13.78
N ALA A 221 5.26 0.29 13.01
CA ALA A 221 5.15 0.32 11.56
C ALA A 221 3.69 0.47 11.12
N HIS A 222 2.78 -0.29 11.74
CA HIS A 222 1.35 -0.21 11.50
C HIS A 222 0.82 1.19 11.78
N LEU A 223 1.03 1.73 12.98
CA LEU A 223 0.54 3.05 13.40
C LEU A 223 1.10 4.17 12.50
N PHE A 224 2.39 4.11 12.15
CA PHE A 224 2.98 5.11 11.27
C PHE A 224 2.50 4.99 9.82
N SER A 225 2.23 3.77 9.34
CA SER A 225 1.68 3.54 8.00
C SER A 225 0.27 4.10 7.86
N GLU A 226 -0.58 3.88 8.86
CA GLU A 226 -1.92 4.45 8.94
C GLU A 226 -1.85 5.98 8.97
N TYR A 227 -0.93 6.54 9.77
CA TYR A 227 -0.72 7.98 9.81
C TYR A 227 -0.41 8.57 8.42
N LEU A 228 0.53 7.97 7.68
CA LEU A 228 0.87 8.45 6.33
C LEU A 228 -0.32 8.34 5.36
N VAL A 229 -1.11 7.27 5.44
CA VAL A 229 -2.33 7.12 4.63
C VAL A 229 -3.35 8.21 4.98
N LYS A 230 -3.57 8.51 6.27
CA LYS A 230 -4.43 9.62 6.72
C LYS A 230 -3.92 10.99 6.29
N CYS A 231 -2.61 11.14 6.08
CA CYS A 231 -2.02 12.33 5.46
C CYS A 231 -2.20 12.38 3.92
N GLY A 232 -2.90 11.43 3.32
CA GLY A 232 -3.11 11.34 1.87
C GLY A 232 -1.92 10.80 1.08
N ALA A 233 -0.95 10.14 1.72
CA ALA A 233 0.21 9.59 1.02
C ALA A 233 -0.15 8.26 0.33
N PRO A 234 -0.09 8.16 -1.03
CA PRO A 234 -0.30 6.91 -1.73
C PRO A 234 0.94 6.03 -1.72
N ARG A 235 0.78 4.75 -2.10
CA ARG A 235 1.84 3.74 -2.26
C ARG A 235 2.66 3.51 -0.99
N VAL A 236 2.01 3.60 0.17
CA VAL A 236 2.62 3.29 1.47
C VAL A 236 2.55 1.78 1.72
N CYS A 237 3.67 1.16 2.06
CA CYS A 237 3.75 -0.23 2.47
C CYS A 237 4.75 -0.43 3.62
N VAL A 238 4.55 -1.49 4.40
CA VAL A 238 5.42 -1.88 5.50
C VAL A 238 6.43 -2.91 5.01
N LEU A 239 7.72 -2.74 5.35
CA LEU A 239 8.75 -3.74 5.05
C LEU A 239 8.54 -4.97 5.95
N HIS A 240 8.23 -6.12 5.34
CA HIS A 240 7.95 -7.34 6.09
C HIS A 240 9.19 -7.81 6.87
N GLY A 241 9.02 -8.10 8.16
CA GLY A 241 10.12 -8.44 9.08
C GLY A 241 11.03 -7.26 9.47
N GLY A 242 10.72 -6.05 8.99
CA GLY A 242 11.39 -4.82 9.35
C GLY A 242 12.89 -4.78 9.00
N VAL A 243 13.61 -3.91 9.71
CA VAL A 243 15.04 -3.67 9.47
C VAL A 243 15.89 -4.88 9.87
N SER A 244 15.47 -5.66 10.85
CA SER A 244 16.21 -6.85 11.34
C SER A 244 16.28 -7.94 10.27
N ALA A 245 15.14 -8.26 9.63
CA ALA A 245 15.09 -9.24 8.57
C ALA A 245 15.93 -8.77 7.36
N LEU A 246 15.79 -7.50 6.97
CA LEU A 246 16.59 -6.93 5.89
C LEU A 246 18.10 -7.00 6.16
N HIS A 247 18.54 -6.67 7.37
CA HIS A 247 19.95 -6.76 7.74
C HIS A 247 20.48 -8.20 7.68
N SER A 248 19.64 -9.19 8.01
CA SER A 248 20.02 -10.59 8.01
C SER A 248 20.17 -11.17 6.59
N HIS A 249 19.29 -10.77 5.67
CA HIS A 249 19.25 -11.31 4.31
C HIS A 249 20.02 -10.45 3.29
N VAL A 250 20.08 -9.13 3.48
CA VAL A 250 20.66 -8.16 2.54
C VAL A 250 21.52 -7.10 3.25
N PRO A 251 22.60 -7.50 3.94
CA PRO A 251 23.46 -6.55 4.66
C PRO A 251 24.14 -5.52 3.73
N SER A 252 24.25 -5.81 2.42
CA SER A 252 24.86 -4.91 1.44
C SER A 252 24.10 -3.61 1.22
N LEU A 253 22.82 -3.53 1.61
CA LEU A 253 22.03 -2.30 1.53
C LEU A 253 22.25 -1.35 2.70
N PHE A 254 23.03 -1.74 3.70
CA PHE A 254 23.27 -0.91 4.87
C PHE A 254 24.54 -0.07 4.73
N THR A 255 24.45 1.15 5.22
CA THR A 255 25.54 2.12 5.26
C THR A 255 25.55 2.83 6.61
N VAL A 256 26.64 3.54 6.89
CA VAL A 256 26.72 4.46 8.03
C VAL A 256 26.47 5.87 7.51
N PRO A 257 25.51 6.63 8.07
CA PRO A 257 25.26 8.00 7.64
C PRO A 257 26.55 8.83 7.71
N THR A 258 26.93 9.46 6.59
CA THR A 258 28.03 10.42 6.60
C THR A 258 27.61 11.62 7.45
N LYS A 259 28.26 11.82 8.60
CA LYS A 259 28.13 13.08 9.35
C LYS A 259 28.55 14.21 8.43
N LYS A 260 27.59 14.99 7.91
CA LYS A 260 27.90 16.30 7.33
C LYS A 260 28.52 17.11 8.46
N ASN A 261 29.84 17.15 8.51
CA ASN A 261 30.57 18.09 9.35
C ASN A 261 30.00 19.46 9.02
N GLY A 262 29.28 20.05 9.97
CA GLY A 262 28.77 21.41 9.84
C GLY A 262 29.93 22.29 9.44
N GLN A 263 29.82 22.91 8.27
CA GLN A 263 30.63 24.07 7.95
C GLN A 263 30.34 25.08 9.08
N LYS A 264 31.39 25.32 9.87
CA LYS A 264 31.46 26.42 10.84
C LYS A 264 31.30 27.75 10.12
#